data_AF-A0A268QY48-F1
#
_entry.id   AF-A0A268QY48-F1
#
_cell.length_a   1.000
_cell.length_b   1.000
_cell.length_c   1.000
_cell.angle_alpha   90.00
_cell.angle_beta   90.00
_cell.angle_gamma   90.00
#
_symmetry.space_group_name_H-M   'P 1'
#
loop_
_entity.id
_entity.type
_entity.pdbx_description
1 polymer ?
#
loop_
_entity_poly.entity_id
_entity_poly.type
_entity_poly.pdbx_seq_one_letter_code
_entity_poly.pdbx_strand_id
1 'polypeptide(L)' 'LGLESYYDKQLKGEKGYVKFFSDAKGQRMPGEADDYTAPVDGNNLKLTIDTRVQTIIERELDNVQATYNPDGIIAIAMN' A
#
# COMPACT_ATOMS: atom_id res chain seq x y z
N LEU A 1 -9.99 -5.92 -3.17
CA LEU A 1 -9.57 -5.65 -1.77
C LEU A 1 -8.73 -6.84 -1.29
N GLY A 2 -7.68 -6.57 -0.52
CA GLY A 2 -6.75 -7.59 0.00
C GLY A 2 -6.04 -7.07 1.25
N LEU A 3 -4.79 -7.49 1.47
CA LEU A 3 -3.98 -7.08 2.64
C LEU A 3 -3.87 -5.56 2.79
N GLU A 4 -3.78 -4.83 1.68
CA GLU A 4 -3.71 -3.36 1.68
C GLU A 4 -4.92 -2.72 2.36
N SER A 5 -6.14 -3.17 2.01
CA SER A 5 -7.35 -2.60 2.60
C SER A 5 -7.55 -3.06 4.04
N TYR A 6 -7.10 -4.28 4.37
CA TYR A 6 -7.19 -4.80 5.73
C TYR A 6 -6.28 -4.02 6.69
N TYR A 7 -5.07 -3.69 6.23
CA TYR A 7 -4.05 -2.98 7.02
C TYR A 7 -3.94 -1.48 6.68
N ASP A 8 -4.92 -0.90 5.98
CA ASP A 8 -4.92 0.50 5.54
C ASP A 8 -4.60 1.48 6.69
N LYS A 9 -5.18 1.23 7.86
CA LYS A 9 -4.97 2.08 9.05
C LYS A 9 -3.50 2.14 9.47
N GLN A 10 -2.76 1.05 9.33
CA GLN A 10 -1.36 0.96 9.68
C GLN A 10 -0.46 1.44 8.54
N LEU A 11 -0.85 1.23 7.28
CA LEU A 11 -0.03 1.50 6.10
C LEU A 11 -0.08 2.95 5.61
N LYS A 12 -1.18 3.68 5.81
CA LYS A 12 -1.38 4.98 5.14
C LYS A 12 -0.66 6.17 5.74
N GLY A 13 -0.16 6.06 6.98
CA GLY A 13 0.45 7.17 7.70
C GLY A 13 -0.51 8.34 7.96
N GLU A 14 0.05 9.52 8.22
CA GLU A 14 -0.69 10.76 8.46
C GLU A 14 -0.25 11.84 7.46
N LYS A 15 -1.23 12.49 6.84
CA LYS A 15 -0.96 13.55 5.87
C LYS A 15 -0.54 14.82 6.60
N GLY A 16 0.62 15.34 6.23
CA GLY A 16 1.05 16.70 6.55
C GLY A 16 0.27 17.72 5.73
N TYR A 17 0.42 18.99 6.09
CA TYR A 17 -0.21 20.09 5.38
C TYR A 17 0.58 21.38 5.56
N VAL A 18 0.39 22.33 4.66
CA VAL A 18 0.94 23.68 4.77
C VAL A 18 -0.22 24.66 4.79
N LYS A 19 -0.29 25.50 5.82
CA LYS A 19 -1.19 26.65 5.85
C LYS A 19 -0.38 27.90 5.55
N PHE A 20 -0.89 28.69 4.62
CA PHE A 20 -0.34 30.00 4.28
C PHE A 20 -1.47 31.02 4.17
N PHE A 21 -1.16 32.27 4.48
CA PHE A 21 -2.10 33.38 4.32
C PHE A 21 -2.08 33.89 2.89
N SER A 22 -3.27 34.14 2.34
CA SER A 22 -3.45 34.64 0.98
C SER A 22 -4.27 35.93 1.00
N ASP A 23 -3.93 36.88 0.14
CA ASP A 23 -4.73 38.07 -0.11
C ASP A 23 -6.05 37.74 -0.81
N ALA A 24 -6.92 38.76 -0.96
CA ALA A 24 -8.22 38.60 -1.64
C ALA A 24 -8.11 38.19 -3.12
N LYS A 25 -6.90 38.20 -3.70
CA LYS A 25 -6.58 37.75 -5.06
C LYS A 25 -5.88 36.38 -5.07
N GLY A 26 -5.72 35.74 -3.92
CA GLY A 26 -5.10 34.42 -3.76
C GLY A 26 -3.56 34.44 -3.75
N GLN A 27 -2.92 35.61 -3.67
CA GLN A 27 -1.47 35.73 -3.61
C GLN A 27 -0.98 35.56 -2.17
N ARG A 28 0.12 34.82 -2.01
CA ARG A 28 0.73 34.56 -0.70
C ARG A 28 1.15 35.87 -0.03
N MET A 29 0.66 36.15 1.18
CA MET A 29 0.99 37.38 1.89
C MET A 29 2.44 37.34 2.40
N PRO A 30 3.30 38.31 2.04
CA PRO A 30 4.66 38.38 2.57
C PRO A 30 4.65 38.88 4.02
N GLY A 31 5.27 38.10 4.93
CA GLY A 31 5.50 38.50 6.33
C GLY A 31 4.82 37.64 7.39
N GLU A 32 3.84 36.81 7.02
CA GLU A 32 3.24 35.80 7.89
C GLU A 32 4.00 34.47 7.73
N ALA A 33 4.37 33.82 8.84
CA ALA A 33 5.05 32.53 8.79
C ALA A 33 4.07 31.42 8.33
N ASP A 34 4.51 30.59 7.38
CA ASP A 34 3.74 29.42 6.97
C ASP A 34 3.68 28.39 8.12
N ASP A 35 2.49 27.91 8.46
CA ASP A 35 2.32 26.81 9.41
C ASP A 35 2.46 25.48 8.64
N TYR A 36 3.65 24.89 8.75
CA TYR A 36 4.02 23.63 8.12
C TYR A 36 3.92 22.47 9.11
N THR A 37 3.04 21.51 8.81
CA THR A 37 3.00 20.21 9.49
C THR A 37 3.55 19.15 8.55
N ALA A 38 4.67 18.52 8.94
CA ALA A 38 5.26 17.43 8.18
C ALA A 38 4.33 16.19 8.18
N PRO A 39 4.26 15.44 7.06
CA PRO A 39 3.59 14.13 7.05
C PRO A 39 4.33 13.12 7.93
N VAL A 40 3.60 12.09 8.36
CA VAL A 40 4.14 10.93 9.09
C VAL A 40 3.95 9.70 8.23
N ASP A 41 5.04 8.96 7.99
CA ASP A 41 5.00 7.74 7.21
C ASP A 41 4.20 6.64 7.92
N GLY A 42 3.54 5.79 7.14
CA GLY A 42 2.88 4.59 7.65
C GLY A 42 3.87 3.51 8.10
N ASN A 43 3.34 2.49 8.76
CA ASN A 43 4.12 1.35 9.21
C ASN A 43 4.45 0.39 8.06
N ASN A 44 5.54 -0.35 8.24
CA ASN A 44 5.89 -1.46 7.36
C ASN A 44 5.17 -2.75 7.78
N LEU A 45 4.69 -3.53 6.79
CA LEU A 45 4.04 -4.82 7.01
C LEU A 45 4.97 -5.96 6.57
N LYS A 46 5.28 -6.88 7.50
CA LYS A 46 6.03 -8.11 7.21
C LYS A 46 5.08 -9.31 7.25
N LEU A 47 5.01 -10.05 6.15
CA LEU A 47 4.14 -11.23 6.01
C LEU A 47 4.87 -12.51 6.42
N THR A 48 4.08 -13.57 6.65
CA THR A 48 4.57 -14.94 6.84
C THR A 48 4.88 -15.66 5.52
N ILE A 49 4.48 -15.07 4.39
CA ILE A 49 4.68 -15.63 3.04
C ILE A 49 6.18 -15.57 2.68
N ASP A 50 6.78 -16.73 2.40
CA ASP A 50 8.10 -16.80 1.77
C ASP A 50 7.93 -16.65 0.25
N THR A 51 8.63 -15.68 -0.34
CA THR A 51 8.52 -15.36 -1.77
C THR A 51 8.96 -16.51 -2.67
N ARG A 52 9.96 -17.30 -2.26
CA ARG A 52 10.43 -18.45 -3.06
C ARG A 52 9.39 -19.55 -3.09
N VAL A 53 8.76 -19.84 -1.95
CA VAL A 53 7.69 -20.84 -1.87
C VAL A 53 6.49 -20.39 -2.70
N GLN A 54 6.10 -19.12 -2.57
CA GLN A 54 5.00 -18.53 -3.34
C GLN A 54 5.25 -18.63 -4.85
N THR A 55 6.44 -18.26 -5.32
CA THR A 55 6.81 -18.33 -6.75
C THR A 55 6.78 -19.78 -7.27
N ILE A 56 7.21 -20.76 -6.47
CA ILE A 56 7.13 -22.17 -6.87
C ILE A 56 5.67 -22.60 -7.01
N ILE A 57 4.82 -22.26 -6.04
CA ILE A 57 3.39 -22.61 -6.08
C ILE A 57 2.73 -22.02 -7.32
N GLU A 58 2.92 -20.73 -7.59
CA GLU A 58 2.35 -20.05 -8.76
C GLU A 58 2.76 -20.72 -10.08
N ARG A 59 4.06 -21.02 -10.24
CA ARG A 59 4.57 -21.71 -11.43
C ARG A 59 3.92 -23.06 -11.65
N GLU A 60 3.75 -23.86 -10.61
CA GLU A 60 3.11 -25.18 -10.75
C GLU A 60 1.61 -25.06 -11.01
N LEU A 61 0.93 -24.05 -10.43
CA LEU A 61 -0.47 -23.77 -10.75
C LEU A 61 -0.65 -23.35 -12.21
N ASP A 62 0.27 -22.56 -12.76
CA ASP A 62 0.27 -22.21 -14.20
C ASP A 62 0.42 -23.45 -15.08
N ASN A 63 1.31 -24.38 -14.71
CA ASN A 63 1.49 -25.66 -15.41
C ASN A 63 0.20 -26.50 -15.39
N VAL A 64 -0.48 -26.56 -14.23
CA VAL A 64 -1.74 -27.29 -14.06
C VAL A 64 -2.85 -26.64 -14.89
N GLN A 65 -2.96 -25.32 -14.87
CA GLN A 65 -3.94 -24.60 -15.69
C GLN A 65 -3.74 -24.87 -17.17
N ALA A 66 -2.49 -24.82 -17.66
CA ALA A 66 -2.17 -25.06 -19.07
C ALA A 66 -2.44 -26.51 -19.50
N THR A 67 -2.22 -27.47 -18.61
CA THR A 67 -2.34 -28.91 -18.93
C THR A 67 -3.78 -29.40 -18.83
N TYR A 68 -4.52 -28.94 -17.82
CA TYR A 68 -5.81 -29.54 -17.45
C TYR A 68 -7.00 -28.59 -17.60
N ASN A 69 -6.75 -27.29 -17.80
CA ASN A 69 -7.76 -26.24 -17.90
C ASN A 69 -8.95 -26.41 -16.91
N PRO A 70 -8.68 -26.50 -15.60
CA PRO A 70 -9.72 -26.62 -14.60
C PRO A 70 -10.52 -25.32 -14.45
N ASP A 71 -11.72 -25.42 -13.87
CA ASP A 71 -12.56 -24.26 -13.58
C ASP A 71 -12.00 -23.38 -12.44
N GLY A 72 -11.11 -23.92 -11.61
CA GLY A 72 -10.42 -23.19 -10.55
C GLY A 72 -9.37 -24.03 -9.81
N ILE A 73 -8.35 -23.37 -9.26
CA ILE A 73 -7.27 -24.01 -8.50
C ILE A 73 -6.88 -23.13 -7.31
N ILE A 74 -6.64 -23.76 -6.16
CA ILE A 74 -6.17 -23.12 -4.93
C ILE A 74 -5.08 -23.98 -4.31
N ALA A 75 -4.01 -23.35 -3.82
CA ALA A 75 -2.96 -24.00 -3.05
C ALA A 75 -2.70 -23.21 -1.76
N ILE A 76 -2.46 -23.93 -0.66
CA ILE A 76 -2.15 -23.37 0.65
C ILE A 76 -0.94 -24.11 1.21
N ALA A 77 0.13 -23.37 1.50
CA ALA A 77 1.27 -23.88 2.24
C ALA A 77 1.18 -23.43 3.70
N MET A 78 1.38 -24.36 4.63
CA MET A 78 1.38 -24.14 6.07
C MET A 78 2.71 -24.63 6.65
N ASN A 79 3.09 -24.06 7.80
CA ASN A 79 4.26 -24.48 8.58
C ASN A 79 3.82 -25.37 9.74
#